data_AF-U4TLQ5-F1
#
_entry.id   AF-U4TLQ5-F1
#
_cell.length_a   1.000
_cell.length_b   1.000
_cell.length_c   1.000
_cell.angle_alpha   90.00
_cell.angle_beta   90.00
_cell.angle_gamma   90.00
#
_symmetry.space_group_name_H-M   'P 1'
#
loop_
_entity.id
_entity.type
_entity.pdbx_description
1 polymer ?
#
loop_
_entity_poly.entity_id
_entity_poly.type
_entity_poly.pdbx_seq_one_letter_code
_entity_poly.pdbx_strand_id
1 'polypeptide(L)'
;MADIDNTALAHFIVSLGSLNDYGSSAYQTKQALDQHTTAPLRQDNADTAIFTDALNGLAAIDETGFSTAGIIAVNRQFSSPSDEEPRRPGHLRDARSDPYDRVAILVNAKGTDAYYPPTVVTWADLDRIVTRYQHSPQRESDAWRIFAAIAKLQPFQDGNKRTALIAANAAYGGLARHDYLILPAKDLDRVEFMVLLLRYYVAADEDEEASVLARMLTLLPSPAERHRLLQQPITDTTVHRPRGIHVKHQFGDKE
;
A
#
# COMPACT_ATOMS: atom_id res chain seq x y z
N MET A 1 -26.54 -6.75 -15.48
CA MET A 1 -25.85 -6.63 -14.17
C MET A 1 -25.64 -5.15 -13.97
N ALA A 2 -25.99 -4.59 -12.81
CA ALA A 2 -25.67 -3.18 -12.57
C ALA A 2 -24.14 -3.04 -12.70
N ASP A 3 -23.70 -2.11 -13.54
CA ASP A 3 -22.29 -1.78 -13.68
C ASP A 3 -21.78 -1.40 -12.29
N ILE A 4 -20.83 -2.16 -11.74
CA ILE A 4 -20.28 -1.86 -10.42
C ILE A 4 -19.59 -0.51 -10.54
N ASP A 5 -19.96 0.45 -9.70
CA ASP A 5 -19.29 1.74 -9.70
C ASP A 5 -17.84 1.59 -9.20
N ASN A 6 -16.90 1.61 -10.14
CA ASN A 6 -15.47 1.47 -9.89
C ASN A 6 -14.84 2.71 -9.22
N THR A 7 -15.61 3.74 -8.85
CA THR A 7 -15.07 4.98 -8.25
C THR A 7 -14.25 4.71 -7.00
N ALA A 8 -14.78 3.94 -6.03
CA ALA A 8 -14.06 3.63 -4.80
C ALA A 8 -12.80 2.80 -5.05
N LEU A 9 -12.88 1.83 -5.97
CA LEU A 9 -11.74 0.97 -6.33
C LEU A 9 -10.65 1.77 -7.05
N ALA A 10 -11.01 2.72 -7.91
CA ALA A 10 -10.05 3.59 -8.58
C ALA A 10 -9.27 4.45 -7.58
N HIS A 11 -9.96 5.06 -6.60
CA HIS A 11 -9.30 5.81 -5.52
C HIS A 11 -8.40 4.92 -4.66
N PHE A 12 -8.83 3.69 -4.38
CA PHE A 12 -8.01 2.72 -3.66
C PHE A 12 -6.72 2.36 -4.44
N ILE A 13 -6.81 2.04 -5.73
CA ILE A 13 -5.65 1.69 -6.55
C ILE A 13 -4.68 2.87 -6.67
N VAL A 14 -5.17 4.11 -6.84
CA VAL A 14 -4.31 5.30 -6.81
C VAL A 14 -3.61 5.44 -5.46
N SER A 15 -4.33 5.22 -4.35
CA SER A 15 -3.75 5.27 -3.01
C SER A 15 -2.69 4.18 -2.81
N LEU A 16 -2.98 2.94 -3.19
CA LEU A 16 -2.05 1.82 -3.15
C LEU A 16 -0.80 2.10 -3.99
N GLY A 17 -0.99 2.60 -5.22
CA GLY A 17 0.07 2.94 -6.16
C GLY A 17 0.96 4.08 -5.67
N SER A 18 0.44 5.00 -4.85
CA SER A 18 1.24 6.09 -4.26
C SER A 18 2.34 5.66 -3.29
N LEU A 19 2.37 4.37 -2.90
CA LEU A 19 3.49 3.76 -2.18
C LEU A 19 4.73 3.55 -3.05
N ASN A 20 4.55 3.68 -4.36
CA ASN A 20 5.49 3.44 -5.45
C ASN A 20 5.28 4.51 -6.55
N ASP A 21 5.84 4.33 -7.74
CA ASP A 21 5.80 5.33 -8.82
C ASP A 21 4.54 5.23 -9.71
N TYR A 22 3.34 5.06 -9.12
CA TYR A 22 2.09 5.04 -9.91
C TYR A 22 1.67 6.44 -10.34
N GLY A 23 1.71 6.72 -11.65
CA GLY A 23 1.49 8.05 -12.21
C GLY A 23 0.11 8.30 -12.82
N SER A 24 -0.69 7.25 -13.05
CA SER A 24 -2.01 7.34 -13.65
C SER A 24 -2.99 8.04 -12.73
N SER A 25 -3.80 8.93 -13.30
CA SER A 25 -4.84 9.62 -12.55
C SER A 25 -5.94 8.67 -12.08
N ALA A 26 -6.74 9.12 -11.11
CA ALA A 26 -7.96 8.42 -10.70
C ALA A 26 -8.93 8.24 -11.89
N TYR A 27 -8.98 9.21 -12.81
CA TYR A 27 -9.79 9.12 -14.04
C TYR A 27 -9.33 8.00 -14.96
N GLN A 28 -8.04 7.97 -15.30
CA GLN A 28 -7.46 6.89 -16.13
C GLN A 28 -7.63 5.52 -15.47
N THR A 29 -7.40 5.46 -14.16
CA THR A 29 -7.57 4.23 -13.38
C THR A 29 -9.03 3.75 -13.41
N LYS A 30 -10.01 4.65 -13.24
CA LYS A 30 -11.43 4.29 -13.35
C LYS A 30 -11.78 3.82 -14.77
N GLN A 31 -11.31 4.52 -15.80
CA GLN A 31 -11.54 4.10 -17.18
C GLN A 31 -10.96 2.71 -17.46
N ALA A 32 -9.77 2.41 -16.93
CA ALA A 32 -9.14 1.10 -17.07
C ALA A 32 -9.98 0.00 -16.40
N LEU A 33 -10.56 0.28 -15.23
CA LEU A 33 -11.48 -0.61 -14.53
C LEU A 33 -12.78 -0.81 -15.32
N ASP A 34 -13.42 0.27 -15.76
CA ASP A 34 -14.70 0.22 -16.49
C ASP A 34 -14.58 -0.49 -17.85
N GLN A 35 -13.41 -0.36 -18.51
CA GLN A 35 -13.17 -0.96 -19.83
C GLN A 35 -12.48 -2.34 -19.72
N HIS A 36 -12.13 -2.78 -18.52
CA HIS A 36 -11.36 -4.01 -18.27
C HIS A 36 -10.08 -4.10 -19.12
N THR A 37 -9.33 -2.99 -19.22
CA THR A 37 -8.09 -2.90 -20.00
C THR A 37 -7.14 -1.89 -19.37
N THR A 38 -5.84 -2.09 -19.53
CA THR A 38 -4.82 -1.15 -19.08
C THR A 38 -4.63 0.03 -20.04
N ALA A 39 -5.26 0.03 -21.22
CA ALA A 39 -5.04 1.04 -22.27
C ALA A 39 -5.22 2.52 -21.82
N PRO A 40 -6.14 2.86 -20.90
CA PRO A 40 -6.29 4.25 -20.42
C PRO A 40 -5.16 4.73 -19.49
N LEU A 41 -4.41 3.79 -18.89
CA LEU A 41 -3.33 4.10 -17.96
C LEU A 41 -2.14 4.75 -18.67
N ARG A 42 -1.20 5.32 -17.90
CA ARG A 42 0.14 5.60 -18.38
C ARG A 42 0.75 4.29 -18.86
N GLN A 43 1.14 4.24 -20.13
CA GLN A 43 1.64 3.01 -20.77
C GLN A 43 3.14 2.80 -20.47
N ASP A 44 3.49 2.81 -19.19
CA ASP A 44 4.78 2.32 -18.72
C ASP A 44 4.63 1.02 -17.94
N ASN A 45 5.77 0.34 -17.75
CA ASN A 45 5.80 -0.94 -17.09
C ASN A 45 5.33 -0.85 -15.62
N ALA A 46 5.56 0.30 -14.96
CA ALA A 46 5.22 0.48 -13.55
C ALA A 46 3.71 0.56 -13.34
N ASP A 47 3.01 1.46 -14.03
CA ASP A 47 1.58 1.67 -13.82
C ASP A 47 0.75 0.45 -14.23
N THR A 48 1.10 -0.15 -15.37
CA THR A 48 0.42 -1.33 -15.87
C THR A 48 0.62 -2.53 -14.94
N ALA A 49 1.82 -2.72 -14.40
CA ALA A 49 2.12 -3.75 -13.40
C ALA A 49 1.37 -3.50 -12.10
N ILE A 50 1.51 -2.32 -11.49
CA ILE A 50 0.86 -1.99 -10.21
C ILE A 50 -0.66 -2.15 -10.30
N PHE A 51 -1.28 -1.68 -11.39
CA PHE A 51 -2.72 -1.83 -11.60
C PHE A 51 -3.13 -3.30 -11.69
N THR A 52 -2.45 -4.06 -12.54
CA THR A 52 -2.76 -5.48 -12.79
C THR A 52 -2.57 -6.32 -11.53
N ASP A 53 -1.44 -6.12 -10.85
CA ASP A 53 -1.08 -6.87 -9.66
C ASP A 53 -1.94 -6.49 -8.45
N ALA A 54 -2.40 -5.23 -8.38
CA ALA A 54 -3.40 -4.82 -7.39
C ALA A 54 -4.74 -5.54 -7.57
N LEU A 55 -5.25 -5.62 -8.81
CA LEU A 55 -6.50 -6.32 -9.11
C LEU A 55 -6.39 -7.82 -8.81
N ASN A 56 -5.31 -8.45 -9.25
CA ASN A 56 -5.06 -9.86 -8.99
C ASN A 56 -4.91 -10.11 -7.49
N GLY A 57 -4.17 -9.26 -6.78
CA GLY A 57 -3.98 -9.36 -5.33
C GLY A 57 -5.29 -9.22 -4.55
N LEU A 58 -6.15 -8.28 -4.94
CA LEU A 58 -7.49 -8.12 -4.38
C LEU A 58 -8.34 -9.37 -4.60
N ALA A 59 -8.35 -9.92 -5.81
CA ALA A 59 -9.08 -11.15 -6.11
C ALA A 59 -8.56 -12.35 -5.28
N ALA A 60 -7.24 -12.49 -5.16
CA ALA A 60 -6.63 -13.58 -4.42
C ALA A 60 -6.98 -13.57 -2.93
N ILE A 61 -7.03 -12.39 -2.30
CA ILE A 61 -7.40 -12.29 -0.88
C ILE A 61 -8.91 -12.32 -0.66
N ASP A 62 -9.71 -11.91 -1.63
CA ASP A 62 -11.18 -12.09 -1.58
C ASP A 62 -11.53 -13.59 -1.59
N GLU A 63 -10.82 -14.37 -2.41
CA GLU A 63 -10.97 -15.83 -2.45
C GLU A 63 -10.43 -16.52 -1.19
N THR A 64 -9.25 -16.13 -0.71
CA THR A 64 -8.55 -16.83 0.38
C THR A 64 -8.96 -16.34 1.78
N GLY A 65 -9.49 -15.12 1.87
CA GLY A 65 -9.76 -14.42 3.13
C GLY A 65 -8.50 -13.89 3.84
N PHE A 66 -8.71 -13.00 4.82
CA PHE A 66 -7.61 -12.49 5.65
C PHE A 66 -7.03 -13.60 6.54
N SER A 67 -5.84 -14.07 6.16
CA SER A 67 -5.07 -15.11 6.83
C SER A 67 -3.61 -15.03 6.38
N THR A 68 -2.70 -15.80 7.00
CA THR A 68 -1.31 -15.92 6.52
C THR A 68 -1.25 -16.39 5.06
N ALA A 69 -2.09 -17.37 4.71
CA ALA A 69 -2.21 -17.86 3.34
C ALA A 69 -2.72 -16.76 2.39
N GLY A 70 -3.71 -15.96 2.82
CA GLY A 70 -4.23 -14.83 2.04
C GLY A 70 -3.19 -13.74 1.80
N ILE A 71 -2.41 -13.37 2.83
CA ILE A 71 -1.31 -12.39 2.71
C ILE A 71 -0.27 -12.87 1.70
N ILE A 72 0.11 -14.14 1.75
CA ILE A 72 1.03 -14.76 0.78
C ILE A 72 0.40 -14.83 -0.61
N ALA A 73 -0.89 -15.14 -0.71
CA ALA A 73 -1.61 -15.22 -1.98
C ALA A 73 -1.66 -13.87 -2.70
N VAL A 74 -1.78 -12.75 -1.97
CA VAL A 74 -1.66 -11.40 -2.54
C VAL A 74 -0.29 -11.19 -3.17
N ASN A 75 0.79 -11.39 -2.41
CA ASN A 75 2.15 -11.17 -2.92
C ASN A 75 2.52 -12.16 -4.05
N ARG A 76 1.86 -13.32 -4.13
CA ARG A 76 2.05 -14.23 -5.25
C ARG A 76 1.60 -13.64 -6.59
N GLN A 77 0.66 -12.70 -6.58
CA GLN A 77 0.15 -12.07 -7.80
C GLN A 77 1.07 -10.98 -8.36
N PHE A 78 2.06 -10.56 -7.57
CA PHE A 78 3.00 -9.48 -7.87
C PHE A 78 4.07 -10.03 -8.81
N SER A 79 3.69 -10.20 -10.07
CA SER A 79 4.38 -11.01 -11.07
C SER A 79 4.40 -10.37 -12.46
N SER A 80 3.83 -9.17 -12.58
CA SER A 80 3.91 -8.38 -13.79
C SER A 80 5.37 -8.00 -14.10
N PRO A 81 5.74 -7.75 -15.36
CA PRO A 81 7.12 -7.41 -15.72
C PRO A 81 7.46 -5.96 -15.29
N SER A 82 7.92 -5.77 -14.05
CA SER A 82 8.39 -4.49 -13.50
C SER A 82 9.59 -4.69 -12.56
N ASP A 83 10.41 -3.66 -12.40
CA ASP A 83 11.59 -3.67 -11.53
C ASP A 83 11.23 -3.72 -10.03
N GLU A 84 9.98 -3.39 -9.69
CA GLU A 84 9.46 -3.37 -8.31
C GLU A 84 8.76 -4.69 -7.91
N GLU A 85 8.91 -5.75 -8.69
CA GLU A 85 8.28 -7.04 -8.41
C GLU A 85 9.25 -8.04 -7.76
N PRO A 86 8.76 -8.87 -6.82
CA PRO A 86 9.59 -9.89 -6.20
C PRO A 86 10.04 -10.90 -7.27
N ARG A 87 11.32 -11.30 -7.22
CA ARG A 87 11.84 -12.35 -8.12
C ARG A 87 11.18 -13.71 -7.86
N ARG A 88 10.67 -13.90 -6.64
CA ARG A 88 9.96 -15.10 -6.20
C ARG A 88 8.64 -14.68 -5.54
N PRO A 89 7.60 -14.36 -6.33
CA PRO A 89 6.31 -13.90 -5.80
C PRO A 89 5.71 -14.88 -4.79
N GLY A 90 5.26 -14.37 -3.64
CA GLY A 90 4.68 -15.17 -2.55
C GLY A 90 5.70 -16.00 -1.75
N HIS A 91 7.01 -15.81 -1.97
CA HIS A 91 8.05 -16.44 -1.17
C HIS A 91 8.38 -15.61 0.07
N LEU A 92 8.26 -16.20 1.26
CA LEU A 92 8.73 -15.57 2.49
C LEU A 92 10.26 -15.54 2.50
N ARG A 93 10.85 -14.38 2.80
CA ARG A 93 12.30 -14.19 2.77
C ARG A 93 13.04 -15.11 3.73
N ASP A 94 14.05 -15.83 3.25
CA ASP A 94 15.07 -16.51 4.05
C ASP A 94 16.47 -16.17 3.53
N ALA A 95 17.01 -15.08 4.08
CA ALA A 95 18.30 -14.50 3.70
C ALA A 95 19.52 -15.37 4.07
N ARG A 96 19.32 -16.47 4.79
CA ARG A 96 20.35 -17.50 5.04
C ARG A 96 20.50 -18.43 3.84
N SER A 97 19.41 -18.66 3.12
CA SER A 97 19.34 -19.58 2.00
C SER A 97 19.37 -18.89 0.64
N ASP A 98 18.85 -17.66 0.55
CA ASP A 98 18.80 -16.86 -0.67
C ASP A 98 19.40 -15.46 -0.40
N PRO A 99 20.56 -15.10 -0.97
CA PRO A 99 21.14 -13.78 -0.75
C PRO A 99 20.28 -12.64 -1.30
N TYR A 100 19.35 -12.91 -2.23
CA TYR A 100 18.41 -11.91 -2.75
C TYR A 100 17.28 -11.57 -1.77
N ASP A 101 17.13 -12.33 -0.68
CA ASP A 101 16.19 -12.05 0.41
C ASP A 101 16.78 -11.10 1.49
N ARG A 102 17.99 -10.59 1.28
CA ARG A 102 18.59 -9.56 2.13
C ARG A 102 18.01 -8.21 1.74
N VAL A 103 17.30 -7.60 2.68
CA VAL A 103 16.75 -6.26 2.52
C VAL A 103 17.22 -5.37 3.65
N ALA A 104 17.43 -4.09 3.35
CA ALA A 104 17.70 -3.04 4.31
C ALA A 104 16.90 -1.82 3.88
N ILE A 105 16.26 -1.15 4.82
CA ILE A 105 15.43 0.03 4.53
C ILE A 105 16.19 1.24 5.05
N LEU A 106 16.56 2.16 4.16
CA LEU A 106 17.17 3.42 4.57
C LEU A 106 16.15 4.24 5.36
N VAL A 107 16.53 4.67 6.56
CA VAL A 107 15.63 5.42 7.48
C VAL A 107 16.04 6.88 7.63
N ASN A 108 17.08 7.30 6.92
CA ASN A 108 17.48 8.70 6.82
C ASN A 108 17.85 9.09 5.38
N ALA A 109 17.71 10.37 5.06
CA ALA A 109 17.96 10.89 3.71
C ALA A 109 19.43 10.83 3.27
N LYS A 110 20.36 10.67 4.21
CA LYS A 110 21.80 10.58 3.93
C LYS A 110 22.27 9.15 3.66
N GLY A 111 21.37 8.16 3.78
CA GLY A 111 21.66 6.74 3.57
C GLY A 111 22.62 6.12 4.60
N THR A 112 22.85 6.77 5.75
CA THR A 112 23.81 6.28 6.75
C THR A 112 23.19 5.35 7.78
N ASP A 113 21.88 5.44 7.99
CA ASP A 113 21.14 4.60 8.93
C ASP A 113 20.13 3.76 8.16
N ALA A 114 20.06 2.48 8.53
CA ALA A 114 19.14 1.53 7.93
C ALA A 114 18.46 0.67 9.00
N TYR A 115 17.18 0.39 8.77
CA TYR A 115 16.47 -0.68 9.45
C TYR A 115 16.75 -2.02 8.74
N TYR A 116 17.11 -3.02 9.54
CA TYR A 116 17.33 -4.39 9.08
C TYR A 116 16.21 -5.27 9.63
N PRO A 117 15.22 -5.69 8.81
CA PRO A 117 14.21 -6.64 9.25
C PRO A 117 14.81 -8.01 9.57
N PRO A 118 14.04 -8.93 10.17
CA PRO A 118 14.48 -10.30 10.40
C PRO A 118 15.06 -10.92 9.13
N THR A 119 16.20 -11.60 9.31
CA THR A 119 16.90 -12.31 8.22
C THR A 119 16.11 -13.49 7.68
N VAL A 120 15.17 -14.00 8.47
CA VAL A 120 14.27 -15.08 8.12
C VAL A 120 12.88 -14.67 8.52
N VAL A 121 11.94 -14.82 7.61
CA VAL A 121 10.51 -14.65 7.88
C VAL A 121 9.82 -15.99 7.67
N THR A 122 9.04 -16.38 8.65
CA THR A 122 8.33 -17.65 8.71
C THR A 122 6.83 -17.43 8.69
N TRP A 123 6.09 -18.50 8.41
CA TRP A 123 4.64 -18.50 8.52
C TRP A 123 4.17 -18.05 9.90
N ALA A 124 4.87 -18.48 10.97
CA ALA A 124 4.54 -18.10 12.34
C ALA A 124 4.67 -16.59 12.60
N ASP A 125 5.53 -15.88 11.86
CA ASP A 125 5.69 -14.44 12.03
C ASP A 125 4.47 -13.67 11.49
N LEU A 126 3.95 -14.08 10.34
CA LEU A 126 2.68 -13.57 9.81
C LEU A 126 1.48 -14.01 10.64
N ASP A 127 1.49 -15.26 11.12
CA ASP A 127 0.41 -15.81 11.92
C ASP A 127 0.22 -15.06 13.24
N ARG A 128 1.32 -14.57 13.85
CA ARG A 128 1.24 -13.69 15.02
C ARG A 128 0.53 -12.37 14.70
N ILE A 129 0.75 -11.79 13.52
CA ILE A 129 0.05 -10.55 13.09
C ILE A 129 -1.44 -10.82 12.91
N VAL A 130 -1.78 -11.91 12.21
CA VAL A 130 -3.17 -12.33 11.97
C VAL A 130 -3.89 -12.63 13.29
N THR A 131 -3.27 -13.44 14.15
CA THR A 131 -3.81 -13.81 15.46
C THR A 131 -4.01 -12.58 16.34
N ARG A 132 -3.06 -11.63 16.37
CA ARG A 132 -3.20 -10.39 17.13
C ARG A 132 -4.41 -9.58 16.68
N TYR A 133 -4.68 -9.49 15.37
CA TYR A 133 -5.88 -8.82 14.87
C TYR A 133 -7.16 -9.57 15.25
N GLN A 134 -7.19 -10.89 15.11
CA GLN A 134 -8.35 -11.73 15.45
C GLN A 134 -8.75 -11.61 16.92
N HIS A 135 -7.79 -11.41 17.83
CA HIS A 135 -8.02 -11.20 19.26
C HIS A 135 -8.19 -9.72 19.66
N SER A 136 -8.13 -8.80 18.70
CA SER A 136 -8.38 -7.39 18.93
C SER A 136 -9.87 -7.05 18.82
N PRO A 137 -10.28 -5.82 19.16
CA PRO A 137 -11.62 -5.31 18.84
C PRO A 137 -11.90 -5.17 17.34
N GLN A 138 -10.91 -5.42 16.46
CA GLN A 138 -11.02 -5.38 14.99
C GLN A 138 -11.46 -4.00 14.46
N ARG A 139 -11.03 -2.92 15.12
CA ARG A 139 -11.31 -1.56 14.69
C ARG A 139 -10.44 -1.17 13.49
N GLU A 140 -10.76 -0.04 12.87
CA GLU A 140 -9.96 0.53 11.78
C GLU A 140 -8.49 0.71 12.19
N SER A 141 -8.23 1.16 13.42
CA SER A 141 -6.86 1.28 13.96
C SER A 141 -6.14 -0.06 14.09
N ASP A 142 -6.85 -1.15 14.35
CA ASP A 142 -6.28 -2.50 14.41
C ASP A 142 -5.94 -3.02 12.99
N ALA A 143 -6.69 -2.61 11.97
CA ALA A 143 -6.36 -2.89 10.57
C ALA A 143 -5.14 -2.09 10.08
N TRP A 144 -5.01 -0.82 10.47
CA TRP A 144 -3.79 -0.05 10.21
C TRP A 144 -2.57 -0.59 10.96
N ARG A 145 -2.76 -1.25 12.12
CA ARG A 145 -1.68 -2.01 12.76
C ARG A 145 -1.23 -3.20 11.91
N ILE A 146 -2.13 -3.90 11.21
CA ILE A 146 -1.75 -4.94 10.25
C ILE A 146 -0.86 -4.34 9.15
N PHE A 147 -1.27 -3.21 8.58
CA PHE A 147 -0.47 -2.51 7.56
C PHE A 147 0.94 -2.22 8.08
N ALA A 148 1.05 -1.55 9.24
CA ALA A 148 2.34 -1.19 9.82
C ALA A 148 3.20 -2.41 10.17
N ALA A 149 2.61 -3.45 10.75
CA ALA A 149 3.32 -4.66 11.18
C ALA A 149 3.85 -5.48 10.01
N ILE A 150 3.05 -5.71 8.96
CA ILE A 150 3.51 -6.41 7.75
C ILE A 150 4.57 -5.57 7.03
N ALA A 151 4.35 -4.26 6.93
CA ALA A 151 5.32 -3.36 6.33
C ALA A 151 6.64 -3.32 7.13
N LYS A 152 6.64 -3.44 8.47
CA LYS A 152 7.87 -3.54 9.27
C LYS A 152 8.53 -4.91 9.10
N LEU A 153 7.76 -6.00 9.14
CA LEU A 153 8.26 -7.37 8.99
C LEU A 153 8.97 -7.58 7.65
N GLN A 154 8.52 -6.89 6.60
CA GLN A 154 9.00 -7.04 5.23
C GLN A 154 9.00 -8.52 4.79
N PRO A 155 7.89 -9.26 4.84
CA PRO A 155 7.91 -10.71 4.59
C PRO A 155 8.44 -11.16 3.22
N PHE A 156 8.38 -10.31 2.20
CA PHE A 156 8.70 -10.62 0.80
C PHE A 156 9.88 -9.79 0.29
N GLN A 157 10.45 -10.19 -0.85
CA GLN A 157 11.54 -9.46 -1.52
C GLN A 157 11.12 -8.04 -1.90
N ASP A 158 9.91 -7.88 -2.43
CA ASP A 158 9.31 -6.61 -2.77
C ASP A 158 7.78 -6.67 -2.61
N GLY A 159 7.10 -5.54 -2.76
CA GLY A 159 5.65 -5.39 -2.66
C GLY A 159 5.12 -5.36 -1.24
N ASN A 160 5.99 -5.33 -0.22
CA ASN A 160 5.60 -5.47 1.19
C ASN A 160 4.51 -4.47 1.62
N LYS A 161 4.61 -3.19 1.26
CA LYS A 161 3.61 -2.17 1.62
C LYS A 161 2.30 -2.33 0.85
N ARG A 162 2.39 -2.70 -0.45
CA ARG A 162 1.21 -2.97 -1.30
C ARG A 162 0.44 -4.18 -0.78
N THR A 163 1.14 -5.28 -0.49
CA THR A 163 0.57 -6.46 0.15
C THR A 163 -0.05 -6.13 1.52
N ALA A 164 0.64 -5.34 2.34
CA ALA A 164 0.16 -4.94 3.65
C ALA A 164 -1.14 -4.14 3.60
N LEU A 165 -1.27 -3.21 2.63
CA LEU A 165 -2.47 -2.38 2.50
C LEU A 165 -3.67 -3.19 1.99
N ILE A 166 -3.46 -4.12 1.06
CA ILE A 166 -4.50 -5.07 0.60
C ILE A 166 -4.93 -5.98 1.78
N ALA A 167 -3.99 -6.51 2.55
CA ALA A 167 -4.27 -7.36 3.70
C ALA A 167 -5.06 -6.62 4.81
N ALA A 168 -4.68 -5.38 5.12
CA ALA A 168 -5.40 -4.53 6.07
C ALA A 168 -6.84 -4.25 5.60
N ASN A 169 -7.02 -4.01 4.31
CA ASN A 169 -8.34 -3.82 3.71
C ASN A 169 -9.21 -5.08 3.77
N ALA A 170 -8.63 -6.26 3.51
CA ALA A 170 -9.35 -7.53 3.64
C ALA A 170 -9.75 -7.79 5.10
N ALA A 171 -8.84 -7.58 6.05
CA ALA A 171 -9.11 -7.75 7.48
C ALA A 171 -10.25 -6.84 7.95
N TYR A 172 -10.22 -5.57 7.56
CA TYR A 172 -11.23 -4.58 7.92
C TYR A 172 -12.58 -4.80 7.22
N GLY A 173 -12.63 -5.62 6.17
CA GLY A 173 -13.81 -5.80 5.31
C GLY A 173 -14.03 -4.66 4.32
N GLY A 174 -12.99 -3.89 3.98
CA GLY A 174 -13.04 -2.79 3.02
C GLY A 174 -13.40 -3.25 1.61
N LEU A 175 -12.94 -4.45 1.21
CA LEU A 175 -13.24 -5.06 -0.10
C LEU A 175 -14.74 -5.26 -0.30
N ALA A 176 -15.40 -5.97 0.63
CA ALA A 176 -16.82 -6.28 0.55
C ALA A 176 -17.72 -5.05 0.66
N ARG A 177 -17.27 -3.99 1.34
CA ARG A 177 -18.04 -2.74 1.54
C ARG A 177 -17.76 -1.68 0.50
N HIS A 178 -16.76 -1.86 -0.37
CA HIS A 178 -16.17 -0.80 -1.20
C HIS A 178 -15.81 0.46 -0.40
N ASP A 179 -15.43 0.26 0.86
CA ASP A 179 -15.07 1.30 1.82
C ASP A 179 -13.62 1.05 2.25
N TYR A 180 -12.70 1.26 1.32
CA TYR A 180 -11.29 0.91 1.46
C TYR A 180 -10.55 1.81 2.45
N LEU A 181 -9.59 1.24 3.17
CA LEU A 181 -8.52 1.98 3.83
C LEU A 181 -7.57 2.53 2.76
N ILE A 182 -7.36 3.84 2.79
CA ILE A 182 -6.50 4.59 1.88
C ILE A 182 -5.51 5.43 2.69
N LEU A 183 -4.32 5.64 2.13
CA LEU A 183 -3.30 6.54 2.65
C LEU A 183 -3.79 8.00 2.64
N PRO A 184 -3.09 8.92 3.34
CA PRO A 184 -3.46 10.33 3.33
C PRO A 184 -3.51 10.89 1.91
N ALA A 185 -4.63 11.53 1.56
CA ALA A 185 -4.85 12.10 0.23
C ALA A 185 -4.01 13.35 -0.02
N LYS A 186 -3.66 14.10 1.04
CA LYS A 186 -2.80 15.29 0.96
C LYS A 186 -1.33 14.86 0.92
N ASP A 187 -0.57 15.45 0.00
CA ASP A 187 0.83 15.08 -0.21
C ASP A 187 1.71 15.28 1.03
N LEU A 188 1.52 16.39 1.77
CA LEU A 188 2.29 16.65 3.00
C LEU A 188 1.99 15.62 4.08
N ASP A 189 0.71 15.30 4.31
CA ASP A 189 0.30 14.28 5.28
C ASP A 189 0.81 12.90 4.86
N ARG A 190 0.86 12.61 3.56
CA ARG A 190 1.43 11.36 3.02
C ARG A 190 2.94 11.28 3.26
N VAL A 191 3.68 12.36 3.01
CA VAL A 191 5.12 12.42 3.31
C VAL A 191 5.36 12.21 4.81
N GLU A 192 4.59 12.89 5.68
CA GLU A 192 4.71 12.72 7.12
C GLU A 192 4.35 11.29 7.56
N PHE A 193 3.30 10.69 6.98
CA PHE A 193 2.92 9.31 7.24
C PHE A 193 4.05 8.34 6.88
N MET A 194 4.73 8.54 5.75
CA MET A 194 5.87 7.72 5.34
C MET A 194 7.06 7.89 6.29
N VAL A 195 7.32 9.11 6.77
CA VAL A 195 8.35 9.37 7.80
C VAL A 195 8.01 8.67 9.11
N LEU A 196 6.76 8.70 9.55
CA LEU A 196 6.31 8.01 10.75
C LEU A 196 6.37 6.49 10.58
N LEU A 197 6.09 5.95 9.39
CA LEU A 197 6.27 4.53 9.10
C LEU A 197 7.74 4.10 9.23
N LEU A 198 8.69 4.92 8.77
CA LEU A 198 10.12 4.65 8.98
C LEU A 198 10.49 4.73 10.48
N ARG A 199 9.90 5.64 11.25
CA ARG A 199 10.05 5.66 12.72
C ARG A 199 9.49 4.40 13.37
N TYR A 200 8.37 3.88 12.87
CA TYR A 200 7.77 2.64 13.35
C TYR A 200 8.71 1.44 13.10
N TYR A 201 9.42 1.43 11.97
CA TYR A 201 10.40 0.38 11.66
C TYR A 201 11.54 0.32 12.67
N VAL A 202 12.06 1.47 13.11
CA VAL A 202 13.18 1.53 14.06
C VAL A 202 12.76 1.56 15.53
N ALA A 203 11.45 1.57 15.82
CA ALA A 203 10.93 1.48 17.19
C ALA A 203 11.47 0.22 17.89
N ALA A 204 11.98 0.40 19.10
CA ALA A 204 12.73 -0.60 19.85
C ALA A 204 11.83 -1.68 20.47
N ASP A 205 10.59 -1.33 20.79
CA ASP A 205 9.63 -2.20 21.47
C ASP A 205 8.18 -1.89 21.08
N GLU A 206 7.24 -2.66 21.64
CA GLU A 206 5.81 -2.53 21.35
C GLU A 206 5.20 -1.20 21.82
N ASP A 207 5.74 -0.58 22.87
CA ASP A 207 5.24 0.68 23.40
C ASP A 207 5.63 1.85 22.48
N GLU A 208 6.88 1.85 21.99
CA GLU A 208 7.32 2.79 20.97
C GLU A 208 6.56 2.59 19.65
N GLU A 209 6.35 1.34 19.23
CA GLU A 209 5.52 1.02 18.07
C GLU A 209 4.10 1.56 18.22
N ALA A 210 3.47 1.37 19.38
CA ALA A 210 2.12 1.87 19.65
C ALA A 210 2.06 3.41 19.63
N SER A 211 3.07 4.07 20.20
CA SER A 211 3.19 5.54 20.21
C SER A 211 3.34 6.10 18.80
N VAL A 212 4.21 5.50 17.97
CA VAL A 212 4.39 5.94 16.57
C VAL A 212 3.15 5.64 15.73
N LEU A 213 2.54 4.46 15.89
CA LEU A 213 1.30 4.12 15.20
C LEU A 213 0.19 5.12 15.54
N ALA A 214 0.02 5.50 16.81
CA ALA A 214 -0.98 6.49 17.20
C ALA A 214 -0.81 7.83 16.44
N ARG A 215 0.43 8.26 16.19
CA ARG A 215 0.74 9.45 15.38
C ARG A 215 0.48 9.22 13.89
N MET A 216 0.76 8.04 13.36
CA MET A 216 0.40 7.71 11.97
C MET A 216 -1.11 7.83 11.77
N LEU A 217 -1.90 7.34 12.74
CA LEU A 217 -3.36 7.36 12.66
C LEU A 217 -3.95 8.77 12.63
N THR A 218 -3.28 9.79 13.19
CA THR A 218 -3.77 11.17 13.14
C THR A 218 -3.68 11.82 11.76
N LEU A 219 -2.88 11.25 10.85
CA LEU A 219 -2.71 11.74 9.48
C LEU A 219 -3.67 11.09 8.48
N LEU A 220 -4.28 9.97 8.87
CA LEU A 220 -5.20 9.25 8.01
C LEU A 220 -6.53 10.00 7.89
N PRO A 221 -7.23 9.88 6.75
CA PRO A 221 -8.56 10.46 6.62
C PRO A 221 -9.49 9.83 7.66
N SER A 222 -10.29 10.65 8.33
CA SER A 222 -11.33 10.15 9.23
C SER A 222 -12.32 9.25 8.46
N PRO A 223 -13.06 8.33 9.10
CA PRO A 223 -14.02 7.47 8.39
C PRO A 223 -15.00 8.24 7.50
N ALA A 224 -15.48 9.40 7.94
CA ALA A 224 -16.38 10.25 7.14
C ALA A 224 -15.68 10.92 5.96
N GLU A 225 -14.43 11.35 6.13
CA GLU A 225 -13.62 11.91 5.04
C GLU A 225 -13.24 10.83 4.02
N ARG A 226 -12.78 9.67 4.49
CA ARG A 226 -12.46 8.48 3.69
C ARG A 226 -13.65 8.07 2.83
N HIS A 227 -14.82 7.92 3.45
CA HIS A 227 -16.05 7.60 2.73
C HIS A 227 -16.37 8.65 1.65
N ARG A 228 -16.26 9.94 1.98
CA ARG A 228 -16.48 11.02 1.00
C ARG A 228 -15.49 10.95 -0.17
N LEU A 229 -14.21 10.71 0.11
CA LEU A 229 -13.17 10.60 -0.91
C LEU A 229 -13.45 9.43 -1.86
N LEU A 230 -13.76 8.25 -1.32
CA LEU A 230 -14.05 7.05 -2.10
C LEU A 230 -15.30 7.17 -2.97
N GLN A 231 -16.29 7.95 -2.53
CA GLN A 231 -17.54 8.19 -3.25
C GLN A 231 -17.49 9.44 -4.14
N GLN A 232 -16.38 10.19 -4.12
CA GLN A 232 -16.26 11.41 -4.90
C GLN A 232 -16.26 11.05 -6.39
N PRO A 233 -17.23 11.55 -7.19
CA PRO A 233 -17.28 11.26 -8.62
C PRO A 233 -15.97 11.62 -9.30
N ILE A 234 -15.44 10.68 -10.06
CA ILE A 234 -14.22 10.88 -10.83
C ILE A 234 -14.61 11.39 -12.21
N THR A 235 -14.31 12.65 -12.47
CA THR A 235 -14.48 13.28 -13.79
C THR A 235 -13.14 13.48 -14.47
N ASP A 236 -13.17 13.61 -15.79
CA ASP A 236 -11.99 14.03 -16.55
C ASP A 236 -11.67 15.48 -16.17
N THR A 237 -10.79 15.61 -15.18
CA THR A 237 -10.16 16.86 -14.85
C THR A 237 -8.79 16.84 -15.49
N THR A 238 -8.72 16.89 -16.83
CA THR A 238 -7.57 17.53 -17.47
C THR A 238 -7.45 18.90 -16.82
N VAL A 239 -6.60 19.02 -15.81
CA VAL A 239 -6.28 20.30 -15.18
C VAL A 239 -5.65 21.12 -16.28
N HIS A 240 -6.44 21.99 -16.90
CA HIS A 240 -5.93 23.12 -17.64
C HIS A 240 -5.09 23.91 -16.63
N ARG A 241 -3.78 23.63 -16.58
CA ARG A 241 -2.83 24.50 -15.88
C ARG A 241 -3.10 25.90 -16.42
N PRO A 242 -3.54 26.85 -15.58
CA PRO A 242 -3.75 28.21 -16.05
C PRO A 242 -2.44 28.70 -16.66
N ARG A 243 -2.46 29.09 -17.94
CA ARG A 243 -1.28 29.72 -18.56
C ARG A 243 -0.96 30.96 -17.73
N GLY A 244 0.21 30.99 -17.10
CA GLY A 244 0.72 32.18 -16.39
C GLY A 244 0.84 32.10 -14.87
N ILE A 245 0.61 30.96 -14.22
CA ILE A 245 0.93 30.81 -12.79
C ILE A 245 2.39 30.38 -12.63
N HIS A 246 3.22 31.25 -12.04
CA HIS A 246 4.54 30.87 -11.55
C HIS A 246 4.38 29.99 -10.30
N VAL A 247 4.51 28.68 -10.49
CA VAL A 247 4.60 27.73 -9.37
C VAL A 247 6.01 27.83 -8.80
N LYS A 248 6.12 28.24 -7.54
CA LYS A 248 7.39 28.30 -6.82
C LYS A 248 7.60 26.99 -6.07
N HIS A 249 8.54 26.18 -6.54
CA HIS A 249 9.02 25.02 -5.80
C HIS A 249 9.85 25.52 -4.62
N GLN A 250 9.41 25.24 -3.38
CA GLN A 250 10.12 25.67 -2.17
C GLN A 250 11.34 24.78 -1.86
N PHE A 251 11.38 23.59 -2.45
CA PHE A 251 12.53 22.69 -2.38
C PHE A 251 13.05 22.56 -3.82
N GLY A 252 14.21 23.15 -4.08
CA GLY A 252 14.81 23.14 -5.40
C GLY A 252 15.36 21.76 -5.76
N ASP A 253 15.25 21.41 -7.04
CA ASP A 253 16.01 20.33 -7.64
C ASP A 253 17.49 20.56 -7.34
N LYS A 254 18.10 19.62 -6.64
CA LYS A 254 19.56 19.51 -6.61
C LYS A 254 19.92 18.30 -7.47
N GLU A 255 20.65 18.66 -8.52
CA GLU A 255 21.41 17.84 -9.46
C GLU A 255 22.02 16.56 -8.86
#